data_AF-A0A811T3B8-F1
#
_entry.id   AF-A0A811T3B8-F1
#
_cell.length_a   1.000
_cell.length_b   1.000
_cell.length_c   1.000
_cell.angle_alpha   90.00
_cell.angle_beta   90.00
_cell.angle_gamma   90.00
#
_symmetry.space_group_name_H-M   'P 1'
#
loop_
_entity.id
_entity.type
_entity.pdbx_description
1 polymer ?
#
loop_
_entity_poly.entity_id
_entity_poly.type
_entity_poly.pdbx_seq_one_letter_code
_entity_poly.pdbx_strand_id
1 'polypeptide(L)'
;MHKKVQELEKWGQNLIDTFRKEYEKLNELEQKQILDYSNYSAPCQIEIFWVSEPHECQLLVFLHDSDRPDKEIKINGPFKGFELEEEVIKIMDEPRWEKEITNQEDDFRWYHDENQMNKYSDYFVLHFSNFLDIMRNYPLTNFRNGLRYGSAFFNNGWVANFKGNVAELGYFEQKMIESFQYAKRRALIRNETVIQKPSSQSITHDRSLVGVIGAYYYPGVFIGNDIEISFKEKLYGPNIVEYPKYEFEFTFDGRKGFYDKYGFVVIQIEDEESAIKIINTIFGISLILGIESLSVRESGLISSKIKQNIPVLGDSIGGCSWNSANQRFKPMNFKGYRKTVIPLDKMNEIIKTAEIIYSDKKLNDLVLFLLDSYTHLKSLEFSQSFLFSWFIVENLIPRLFAEVISEKNEMYGQNKKADKYDNWSIATKIEFLSFLGKIDNKKYEFLNRYKKKRNDFVHKGIAISKSDSEKLYNFSFDSVKNEICKNLNNM
;
A
#
# COMPACT_ATOMS: atom_id res chain seq x y z
N MET A 1 -22.77 23.81 -29.89
CA MET A 1 -21.68 23.43 -28.97
C MET A 1 -20.63 24.53 -28.86
N HIS A 2 -19.99 24.93 -29.97
CA HIS A 2 -19.00 26.02 -29.98
C HIS A 2 -19.44 27.32 -29.25
N LYS A 3 -20.69 27.77 -29.48
CA LYS A 3 -21.27 28.92 -28.79
C LYS A 3 -21.30 28.76 -27.26
N LYS A 4 -21.66 27.57 -26.75
CA LYS A 4 -21.70 27.30 -25.30
C LYS A 4 -20.29 27.31 -24.68
N VAL A 5 -19.28 26.82 -25.42
CA VAL A 5 -17.87 26.89 -24.99
C VAL A 5 -17.43 28.35 -24.86
N GLN A 6 -17.72 29.19 -25.85
CA GLN A 6 -17.40 30.63 -25.81
C GLN A 6 -18.14 31.36 -24.68
N GLU A 7 -19.40 31.01 -24.44
CA GLU A 7 -20.18 31.56 -23.32
C GLU A 7 -19.57 31.19 -21.97
N LEU A 8 -19.12 29.94 -21.82
CA LEU A 8 -18.47 29.44 -20.61
C LEU A 8 -17.09 30.07 -20.39
N GLU A 9 -16.31 30.27 -21.45
CA GLU A 9 -15.02 30.97 -21.40
C GLU A 9 -15.20 32.42 -20.96
N LYS A 10 -16.13 33.13 -21.60
CA LYS A 10 -16.49 34.50 -21.24
C LYS A 10 -17.02 34.60 -19.82
N TRP A 11 -17.81 33.62 -19.37
CA TRP A 11 -18.27 33.52 -18.00
C TRP A 11 -17.08 33.42 -17.02
N GLY A 12 -16.10 32.55 -17.28
CA GLY A 12 -14.91 32.41 -16.44
C GLY A 12 -14.10 33.70 -16.32
N GLN A 13 -13.91 34.41 -17.43
CA GLN A 13 -13.24 35.73 -17.43
C GLN A 13 -14.02 36.75 -16.59
N ASN A 14 -15.33 36.87 -16.82
CA ASN A 14 -16.19 37.78 -16.07
C ASN A 14 -16.23 37.46 -14.57
N LEU A 15 -16.17 36.18 -14.21
CA LEU A 15 -16.13 35.74 -12.81
C LEU A 15 -14.89 36.30 -12.10
N ILE A 16 -13.71 36.14 -12.72
CA ILE A 16 -12.45 36.65 -12.17
C ILE A 16 -12.49 38.19 -12.07
N ASP A 17 -12.95 38.87 -13.13
CA ASP A 17 -13.04 40.33 -13.16
C ASP A 17 -13.96 40.88 -12.07
N THR A 18 -15.13 40.25 -11.92
CA THR A 18 -16.11 40.64 -10.90
C THR A 18 -15.55 40.44 -9.51
N PHE A 19 -14.91 39.29 -9.25
CA PHE A 19 -14.27 39.05 -7.96
C PHE A 19 -13.25 40.10 -7.62
N ARG A 20 -12.31 40.38 -8.53
CA ARG A 20 -11.20 41.32 -8.25
C ARG A 20 -11.72 42.72 -7.98
N LYS A 21 -12.70 43.17 -8.75
CA LYS A 21 -13.36 44.48 -8.53
C LYS A 21 -14.02 44.59 -7.15
N GLU A 22 -14.62 43.51 -6.65
CA GLU A 22 -15.22 43.51 -5.30
C GLU A 22 -14.18 43.29 -4.19
N TYR A 23 -13.15 42.49 -4.45
CA TYR A 23 -12.04 42.23 -3.53
C TYR A 23 -11.24 43.49 -3.20
N GLU A 24 -11.04 44.37 -4.20
CA GLU A 24 -10.40 45.69 -4.02
C GLU A 24 -11.15 46.61 -3.04
N LYS A 25 -12.44 46.35 -2.79
CA LYS A 25 -13.25 47.14 -1.84
C LYS A 25 -13.10 46.67 -0.40
N LEU A 26 -12.48 45.52 -0.16
CA LEU A 26 -12.24 44.98 1.17
C LEU A 26 -10.99 45.61 1.78
N ASN A 27 -10.97 45.76 3.10
CA ASN A 27 -9.73 46.08 3.81
C ASN A 27 -8.85 44.83 4.00
N GLU A 28 -7.60 45.03 4.42
CA GLU A 28 -6.60 43.95 4.56
C GLU A 28 -7.05 42.80 5.49
N LEU A 29 -7.76 43.10 6.58
CA LEU A 29 -8.26 42.08 7.51
C LEU A 29 -9.37 41.24 6.87
N GLU A 30 -10.30 41.89 6.17
CA GLU A 30 -11.38 41.21 5.44
C GLU A 30 -10.83 40.37 4.29
N GLN A 31 -9.83 40.88 3.57
CA GLN A 31 -9.13 40.16 2.51
C GLN A 31 -8.52 38.85 3.02
N LYS A 32 -7.91 38.86 4.21
CA LYS A 32 -7.36 37.67 4.89
C LYS A 32 -8.42 36.66 5.35
N GLN A 33 -9.70 37.04 5.40
CA GLN A 33 -10.80 36.14 5.76
C GLN A 33 -11.52 35.55 4.54
N ILE A 34 -11.12 35.94 3.33
CA ILE A 34 -11.60 35.29 2.11
C ILE A 34 -11.11 33.86 2.14
N LEU A 35 -12.05 32.94 1.95
CA LEU A 35 -11.77 31.53 1.95
C LEU A 35 -11.10 31.15 0.63
N ASP A 36 -10.13 30.25 0.68
CA ASP A 36 -9.32 29.84 -0.46
C ASP A 36 -10.18 29.36 -1.63
N TYR A 37 -11.30 28.67 -1.36
CA TYR A 37 -12.24 28.19 -2.36
C TYR A 37 -13.09 29.28 -3.03
N SER A 38 -12.90 30.54 -2.70
CA SER A 38 -13.51 31.68 -3.38
C SER A 38 -12.47 32.71 -3.79
N ASN A 39 -11.19 32.37 -3.75
CA ASN A 39 -10.12 33.28 -4.09
C ASN A 39 -9.79 33.22 -5.60
N TYR A 40 -10.08 34.30 -6.32
CA TYR A 40 -9.72 34.49 -7.73
C TYR A 40 -8.72 35.65 -7.92
N SER A 41 -7.84 35.86 -6.93
CA SER A 41 -6.71 36.80 -7.00
C SER A 41 -5.77 36.51 -8.17
N ALA A 42 -4.91 37.44 -8.53
CA ALA A 42 -3.91 37.20 -9.58
C ALA A 42 -2.69 36.44 -9.04
N PRO A 43 -2.08 35.52 -9.82
CA PRO A 43 -2.59 34.98 -11.09
C PRO A 43 -3.71 33.96 -10.85
N CYS A 44 -4.74 33.89 -11.70
CA CYS A 44 -5.77 32.85 -11.61
C CYS A 44 -6.04 32.20 -12.97
N GLN A 45 -6.05 30.87 -13.01
CA GLN A 45 -6.45 30.06 -14.15
C GLN A 45 -7.64 29.17 -13.77
N ILE A 46 -8.50 28.89 -14.75
CA ILE A 46 -9.66 27.99 -14.57
C ILE A 46 -9.58 26.89 -15.63
N GLU A 47 -9.49 25.63 -15.20
CA GLU A 47 -9.66 24.47 -16.06
C GLU A 47 -11.03 23.82 -15.81
N ILE A 48 -11.79 23.60 -16.86
CA ILE A 48 -13.15 23.06 -16.77
C ILE A 48 -13.23 21.76 -17.55
N PHE A 49 -13.41 20.65 -16.85
CA PHE A 49 -13.73 19.36 -17.46
C PHE A 49 -15.24 19.24 -17.59
N TRP A 50 -15.74 19.25 -18.82
CA TRP A 50 -17.17 19.33 -19.11
C TRP A 50 -17.65 18.01 -19.70
N VAL A 51 -18.69 17.43 -19.09
CA VAL A 51 -19.46 16.30 -19.63
C VAL A 51 -20.83 16.79 -20.04
N SER A 52 -21.27 16.51 -21.27
CA SER A 52 -22.61 16.90 -21.74
C SER A 52 -23.66 15.79 -21.66
N GLU A 53 -23.23 14.52 -21.64
CA GLU A 53 -24.11 13.34 -21.70
C GLU A 53 -23.67 12.24 -20.72
N PRO A 54 -24.58 11.45 -20.13
CA PRO A 54 -26.04 11.54 -20.23
C PRO A 54 -26.63 12.72 -19.43
N HIS A 55 -25.82 13.31 -18.55
CA HIS A 55 -26.19 14.47 -17.76
C HIS A 55 -25.06 15.50 -17.84
N GLU A 56 -25.44 16.77 -18.01
CA GLU A 56 -24.47 17.85 -18.02
C GLU A 56 -23.82 17.99 -16.65
N CYS A 57 -22.50 17.83 -16.57
CA CYS A 57 -21.71 17.93 -15.35
C CYS A 57 -20.39 18.65 -15.65
N GLN A 58 -19.88 19.42 -14.69
CA GLN A 58 -18.62 20.15 -14.86
C GLN A 58 -17.75 20.01 -13.61
N LEU A 59 -16.48 19.70 -13.79
CA LEU A 59 -15.45 19.75 -12.76
C LEU A 59 -14.53 20.93 -13.06
N LEU A 60 -14.56 21.94 -12.20
CA LEU A 60 -13.74 23.14 -12.32
C LEU A 60 -12.53 23.00 -11.41
N VAL A 61 -11.36 23.34 -11.92
CA VAL A 61 -10.11 23.42 -11.18
C VAL A 61 -9.60 24.85 -11.29
N PHE A 62 -9.43 25.50 -10.15
CA PHE A 62 -8.90 26.85 -10.04
C PHE A 62 -7.46 26.77 -9.58
N LEU A 63 -6.56 27.40 -10.33
CA LEU A 63 -5.12 27.38 -10.11
C LEU A 63 -4.60 28.81 -9.98
N HIS A 64 -3.46 28.97 -9.29
CA HIS A 64 -2.75 30.24 -9.11
C HIS A 64 -1.29 30.11 -9.56
N ASP A 65 -1.10 29.60 -10.77
CA ASP A 65 0.22 29.35 -11.35
C ASP A 65 0.86 30.66 -11.87
N SER A 66 2.04 31.00 -11.35
CA SER A 66 2.78 32.21 -11.74
C SER A 66 3.46 32.14 -13.10
N ASP A 67 3.70 30.94 -13.60
CA ASP A 67 4.26 30.65 -14.92
C ASP A 67 3.20 30.55 -16.03
N ARG A 68 1.91 30.60 -15.67
CA ARG A 68 0.80 30.58 -16.62
C ARG A 68 0.19 31.96 -16.80
N PRO A 69 -0.36 32.29 -17.99
CA PRO A 69 -1.06 33.55 -18.20
C PRO A 69 -2.19 33.73 -17.19
N ASP A 70 -2.33 34.93 -16.65
CA ASP A 70 -3.45 35.29 -15.80
C ASP A 70 -4.76 35.28 -16.61
N LYS A 71 -5.86 34.82 -15.99
CA LYS A 71 -7.19 34.61 -16.60
C LYS A 71 -7.21 33.59 -17.75
N GLU A 72 -6.26 32.67 -17.78
CA GLU A 72 -6.33 31.55 -18.72
C GLU A 72 -7.53 30.64 -18.36
N ILE A 73 -8.47 30.50 -19.31
CA ILE A 73 -9.63 29.61 -19.17
C ILE A 73 -9.47 28.45 -20.16
N LYS A 74 -9.27 27.23 -19.66
CA LYS A 74 -9.23 26.02 -20.49
C LYS A 74 -10.50 25.21 -20.30
N ILE A 75 -11.18 24.89 -21.39
CA ILE A 75 -12.37 24.04 -21.38
C ILE A 75 -12.00 22.71 -22.04
N ASN A 76 -11.91 21.67 -21.22
CA ASN A 76 -11.69 20.30 -21.63
C ASN A 76 -13.06 19.64 -21.84
N GLY A 77 -13.52 19.56 -23.08
CA GLY A 77 -14.82 18.99 -23.46
C GLY A 77 -15.67 19.91 -24.35
N PRO A 78 -16.99 19.69 -24.43
CA PRO A 78 -17.75 18.69 -23.70
C PRO A 78 -17.45 17.26 -24.17
N PHE A 79 -17.25 16.36 -23.21
CA PHE A 79 -17.12 14.93 -23.44
C PHE A 79 -18.46 14.24 -23.27
N LYS A 80 -18.64 13.08 -23.91
CA LYS A 80 -19.65 12.13 -23.45
C LYS A 80 -19.13 11.43 -22.20
N GLY A 81 -20.02 11.03 -21.30
CA GLY A 81 -19.64 10.44 -20.02
C GLY A 81 -18.78 9.18 -20.14
N PHE A 82 -18.92 8.41 -21.23
CA PHE A 82 -18.08 7.24 -21.50
C PHE A 82 -16.71 7.57 -22.11
N GLU A 83 -16.52 8.77 -22.65
CA GLU A 83 -15.24 9.24 -23.23
C GLU A 83 -14.38 9.95 -22.18
N LEU A 84 -15.02 10.51 -21.14
CA LEU A 84 -14.38 11.36 -20.15
C LEU A 84 -13.11 10.75 -19.54
N GLU A 85 -13.17 9.49 -19.09
CA GLU A 85 -12.05 8.87 -18.38
C GLU A 85 -10.79 8.81 -19.26
N GLU A 86 -10.95 8.38 -20.52
CA GLU A 86 -9.85 8.28 -21.48
C GLU A 86 -9.25 9.66 -21.82
N GLU A 87 -10.11 10.65 -22.06
CA GLU A 87 -9.67 12.00 -22.40
C GLU A 87 -8.98 12.70 -21.22
N VAL A 88 -9.49 12.52 -20.00
CA VAL A 88 -8.85 13.08 -18.81
C VAL A 88 -7.48 12.47 -18.55
N ILE A 89 -7.32 11.15 -18.74
CA ILE A 89 -6.00 10.51 -18.62
C ILE A 89 -4.99 11.17 -19.58
N LYS A 90 -5.37 11.39 -20.85
CA LYS A 90 -4.51 12.08 -21.83
C LYS A 90 -4.15 13.49 -21.39
N ILE A 91 -5.09 14.22 -20.78
CA ILE A 91 -4.87 15.57 -20.28
C ILE A 91 -3.91 15.58 -19.08
N MET A 92 -4.00 14.56 -18.20
CA MET A 92 -3.12 14.45 -17.03
C MET A 92 -1.66 14.19 -17.41
N ASP A 93 -1.40 13.59 -18.57
CA ASP A 93 -0.04 13.40 -19.11
C ASP A 93 0.55 14.70 -19.73
N GLU A 94 -0.21 15.80 -19.80
CA GLU A 94 0.29 17.07 -20.33
C GLU A 94 1.26 17.75 -19.35
N PRO A 95 2.31 18.46 -19.83
CA PRO A 95 3.35 19.02 -18.97
C PRO A 95 2.88 19.93 -17.82
N ARG A 96 1.72 20.59 -17.98
CA ARG A 96 1.15 21.44 -16.92
C ARG A 96 0.61 20.66 -15.71
N TRP A 97 0.20 19.41 -15.93
CA TRP A 97 -0.32 18.51 -14.89
C TRP A 97 0.81 17.67 -14.27
N GLU A 98 1.91 17.52 -14.99
CA GLU A 98 3.14 16.88 -14.53
C GLU A 98 4.06 17.80 -13.72
N LYS A 99 3.66 19.06 -13.53
CA LYS A 99 4.38 20.06 -12.75
C LYS A 99 4.47 19.64 -11.28
N GLU A 100 5.68 19.72 -10.73
CA GLU A 100 5.90 19.47 -9.31
C GLU A 100 5.40 20.62 -8.43
N ILE A 101 4.83 20.28 -7.28
CA ILE A 101 4.35 21.21 -6.28
C ILE A 101 5.55 21.64 -5.43
N THR A 102 6.14 22.79 -5.78
CA THR A 102 7.40 23.26 -5.21
C THR A 102 7.32 23.72 -3.75
N ASN A 103 6.12 24.03 -3.25
CA ASN A 103 5.88 24.47 -1.87
C ASN A 103 4.59 23.81 -1.36
N GLN A 104 4.68 22.67 -0.68
CA GLN A 104 3.56 22.22 0.13
C GLN A 104 3.46 23.17 1.33
N GLU A 105 2.54 24.14 1.30
CA GLU A 105 2.17 24.87 2.51
C GLU A 105 1.77 23.84 3.59
N ASP A 106 2.27 24.02 4.81
CA ASP A 106 2.22 23.04 5.91
C ASP A 106 0.83 22.50 6.24
N ASP A 107 -0.22 23.22 5.84
CA ASP A 107 -1.61 22.92 6.19
C ASP A 107 -2.21 21.71 5.45
N PHE A 108 -1.59 21.22 4.37
CA PHE A 108 -2.04 20.00 3.66
C PHE A 108 -1.30 18.71 4.05
N ARG A 109 -0.31 18.79 4.95
CA ARG A 109 0.51 17.63 5.38
C ARG A 109 -0.28 16.54 6.11
N TRP A 110 -1.52 16.81 6.54
CA TRP A 110 -2.30 15.88 7.36
C TRP A 110 -2.82 14.64 6.63
N TYR A 111 -2.77 14.58 5.30
CA TYR A 111 -3.39 13.49 4.54
C TYR A 111 -2.46 12.72 3.60
N HIS A 112 -1.20 13.15 3.41
CA HIS A 112 -0.38 12.68 2.30
C HIS A 112 1.08 12.45 2.71
N ASP A 113 1.63 11.31 2.29
CA ASP A 113 3.07 11.02 2.36
C ASP A 113 3.78 12.00 1.41
N GLU A 114 4.61 12.90 1.96
CA GLU A 114 5.32 13.97 1.21
C GLU A 114 6.11 13.43 0.00
N ASN A 115 6.39 12.13 -0.02
CA ASN A 115 7.18 11.47 -1.07
C ASN A 115 6.37 10.85 -2.22
N GLN A 116 5.02 10.81 -2.19
CA GLN A 116 4.22 10.10 -3.23
C GLN A 116 3.28 10.98 -4.04
N MET A 117 3.01 12.22 -3.62
CA MET A 117 2.12 13.15 -4.32
C MET A 117 2.86 14.47 -4.51
N ASN A 118 3.68 14.54 -5.55
CA ASN A 118 4.44 15.73 -5.86
C ASN A 118 3.93 16.43 -7.12
N LYS A 119 3.04 15.83 -7.91
CA LYS A 119 2.52 16.43 -9.15
C LYS A 119 1.07 16.91 -9.03
N TYR A 120 0.68 17.81 -9.93
CA TYR A 120 -0.70 18.32 -9.98
C TYR A 120 -1.69 17.19 -10.30
N SER A 121 -1.30 16.31 -11.23
CA SER A 121 -2.05 15.12 -11.61
C SER A 121 -2.32 14.22 -10.38
N ASP A 122 -1.36 14.06 -9.47
CA ASP A 122 -1.51 13.25 -8.25
C ASP A 122 -2.66 13.74 -7.36
N TYR A 123 -2.68 15.04 -7.09
CA TYR A 123 -3.74 15.66 -6.28
C TYR A 123 -5.10 15.59 -6.98
N PHE A 124 -5.11 15.71 -8.31
CA PHE A 124 -6.34 15.69 -9.08
C PHE A 124 -7.07 14.34 -9.01
N VAL A 125 -6.35 13.24 -8.79
CA VAL A 125 -6.90 11.87 -8.68
C VAL A 125 -8.08 11.80 -7.72
N LEU A 126 -7.95 12.37 -6.52
CA LEU A 126 -8.98 12.30 -5.49
C LEU A 126 -10.26 13.01 -5.95
N HIS A 127 -10.11 14.21 -6.49
CA HIS A 127 -11.26 15.01 -6.91
C HIS A 127 -11.93 14.43 -8.16
N PHE A 128 -11.13 13.89 -9.08
CA PHE A 128 -11.64 13.22 -10.26
C PHE A 128 -12.36 11.91 -9.91
N SER A 129 -11.85 11.11 -8.97
CA SER A 129 -12.57 9.93 -8.46
C SER A 129 -13.93 10.30 -7.91
N ASN A 130 -14.01 11.35 -7.10
CA ASN A 130 -15.28 11.84 -6.55
C ASN A 130 -16.21 12.35 -7.66
N PHE A 131 -15.66 12.99 -8.70
CA PHE A 131 -16.42 13.42 -9.88
C PHE A 131 -17.03 12.23 -10.62
N LEU A 132 -16.24 11.18 -10.87
CA LEU A 132 -16.71 9.94 -11.48
C LEU A 132 -17.79 9.26 -10.65
N ASP A 133 -17.61 9.14 -9.33
CA ASP A 133 -18.59 8.53 -8.44
C ASP A 133 -19.92 9.30 -8.45
N ILE A 134 -19.85 10.62 -8.44
CA ILE A 134 -21.04 11.47 -8.56
C ILE A 134 -21.74 11.23 -9.89
N MET A 135 -20.99 11.10 -10.99
CA MET A 135 -21.58 10.81 -12.30
C MET A 135 -22.22 9.43 -12.42
N ARG A 136 -21.55 8.40 -11.91
CA ARG A 136 -22.04 7.02 -11.92
C ARG A 136 -23.33 6.87 -11.11
N ASN A 137 -23.47 7.65 -10.03
CA ASN A 137 -24.65 7.62 -9.17
C ASN A 137 -25.78 8.58 -9.61
N TYR A 138 -25.56 9.45 -10.61
CA TYR A 138 -26.57 10.43 -11.04
C TYR A 138 -27.89 9.82 -11.53
N PRO A 139 -27.91 8.76 -12.35
CA PRO A 139 -29.17 8.19 -12.81
C PRO A 139 -30.07 7.69 -11.67
N LEU A 140 -29.46 7.38 -10.52
CA LEU A 140 -30.14 6.87 -9.33
C LEU A 140 -30.54 7.98 -8.35
N THR A 141 -30.17 9.23 -8.63
CA THR A 141 -30.29 10.35 -7.68
C THR A 141 -30.87 11.60 -8.34
N ASN A 142 -32.04 12.03 -7.88
CA ASN A 142 -32.72 13.26 -8.33
C ASN A 142 -32.07 14.53 -7.75
N PHE A 143 -30.78 14.71 -8.00
CA PHE A 143 -30.11 15.90 -7.52
C PHE A 143 -30.45 17.14 -8.38
N ARG A 144 -30.73 18.28 -7.75
CA ARG A 144 -30.97 19.59 -8.40
C ARG A 144 -29.69 20.20 -8.93
N ASN A 145 -29.69 20.84 -10.11
CA ASN A 145 -28.50 21.51 -10.67
C ASN A 145 -27.82 22.44 -9.65
N GLY A 146 -26.49 22.49 -9.64
CA GLY A 146 -25.70 23.21 -8.63
C GLY A 146 -24.42 22.49 -8.19
N LEU A 147 -23.70 23.09 -7.23
CA LEU A 147 -22.50 22.51 -6.63
C LEU A 147 -22.83 21.22 -5.87
N ARG A 148 -21.98 20.21 -6.04
CA ARG A 148 -22.01 18.94 -5.31
C ARG A 148 -20.91 18.82 -4.28
N TYR A 149 -19.72 19.22 -4.70
CA TYR A 149 -18.52 19.00 -3.93
C TYR A 149 -17.56 20.12 -4.26
N GLY A 150 -17.01 20.75 -3.22
CA GLY A 150 -15.96 21.73 -3.31
C GLY A 150 -14.89 21.36 -2.30
N SER A 151 -13.63 21.41 -2.71
CA SER A 151 -12.51 21.13 -1.82
C SER A 151 -11.32 21.97 -2.26
N ALA A 152 -10.51 22.36 -1.29
CA ALA A 152 -9.28 23.04 -1.59
C ALA A 152 -8.32 22.11 -2.35
N PHE A 153 -7.52 22.72 -3.20
CA PHE A 153 -6.43 22.12 -3.96
C PHE A 153 -5.12 22.70 -3.41
N PHE A 154 -3.97 22.31 -3.97
CA PHE A 154 -2.70 22.90 -3.52
C PHE A 154 -2.59 24.39 -3.92
N ASN A 155 -1.67 25.13 -3.27
CA ASN A 155 -1.33 26.53 -3.58
C ASN A 155 -2.52 27.49 -3.69
N ASN A 156 -3.45 27.46 -2.72
CA ASN A 156 -4.70 28.24 -2.72
C ASN A 156 -5.64 27.95 -3.90
N GLY A 157 -5.36 26.91 -4.69
CA GLY A 157 -6.28 26.40 -5.68
C GLY A 157 -7.48 25.72 -5.02
N TRP A 158 -8.49 25.42 -5.82
CA TRP A 158 -9.61 24.61 -5.35
C TRP A 158 -10.30 23.90 -6.51
N VAL A 159 -11.03 22.84 -6.20
CA VAL A 159 -11.76 22.02 -7.17
C VAL A 159 -13.24 22.02 -6.81
N ALA A 160 -14.09 22.16 -7.82
CA ALA A 160 -15.52 22.29 -7.69
C ALA A 160 -16.27 21.41 -8.70
N ASN A 161 -17.16 20.55 -8.21
CA ASN A 161 -18.00 19.67 -9.03
C ASN A 161 -19.43 20.20 -9.09
N PHE A 162 -19.95 20.36 -10.31
CA PHE A 162 -21.30 20.84 -10.60
C PHE A 162 -22.12 19.83 -11.39
N LYS A 163 -23.43 19.82 -11.10
CA LYS A 163 -24.45 19.32 -12.02
C LYS A 163 -25.03 20.50 -12.80
N GLY A 164 -25.01 20.42 -14.12
CA GLY A 164 -25.42 21.46 -15.06
C GLY A 164 -24.28 22.38 -15.47
N ASN A 165 -24.53 23.22 -16.48
CA ASN A 165 -23.61 24.26 -16.92
C ASN A 165 -23.53 25.40 -15.89
N VAL A 166 -22.35 25.57 -15.29
CA VAL A 166 -22.10 26.57 -14.25
C VAL A 166 -22.49 28.00 -14.64
N ALA A 167 -22.29 28.37 -15.91
CA ALA A 167 -22.59 29.70 -16.42
C ALA A 167 -24.09 30.03 -16.38
N GLU A 168 -24.94 29.02 -16.27
CA GLU A 168 -26.41 29.15 -16.23
C GLU A 168 -26.95 29.09 -14.79
N LEU A 169 -26.12 28.74 -13.80
CA LEU A 169 -26.58 28.45 -12.43
C LEU A 169 -26.48 29.65 -11.48
N GLY A 170 -25.68 30.67 -11.81
CA GLY A 170 -25.45 31.85 -10.96
C GLY A 170 -24.82 31.54 -9.58
N TYR A 171 -24.34 30.30 -9.40
CA TYR A 171 -23.90 29.79 -8.09
C TYR A 171 -22.65 30.53 -7.60
N PHE A 172 -21.69 30.75 -8.48
CA PHE A 172 -20.39 31.34 -8.13
C PHE A 172 -20.52 32.82 -7.80
N GLU A 173 -21.35 33.55 -8.53
CA GLU A 173 -21.68 34.94 -8.27
C GLU A 173 -22.34 35.08 -6.90
N GLN A 174 -23.30 34.21 -6.59
CA GLN A 174 -23.92 34.16 -5.27
C GLN A 174 -22.88 33.80 -4.19
N LYS A 175 -22.06 32.76 -4.41
CA LYS A 175 -21.05 32.33 -3.44
C LYS A 175 -19.97 33.35 -3.23
N MET A 176 -19.59 34.09 -4.24
CA MET A 176 -18.65 35.20 -4.15
C MET A 176 -19.20 36.30 -3.22
N ILE A 177 -20.44 36.73 -3.45
CA ILE A 177 -21.12 37.70 -2.57
C ILE A 177 -21.21 37.16 -1.14
N GLU A 178 -21.62 35.90 -0.99
CA GLU A 178 -21.69 35.23 0.31
C GLU A 178 -20.31 35.17 0.97
N SER A 179 -19.24 34.85 0.23
CA SER A 179 -17.86 34.79 0.72
C SER A 179 -17.35 36.15 1.15
N PHE A 180 -17.70 37.24 0.46
CA PHE A 180 -17.38 38.59 0.92
C PHE A 180 -18.12 38.95 2.21
N GLN A 181 -19.43 38.65 2.25
CA GLN A 181 -20.21 38.84 3.47
C GLN A 181 -19.78 37.90 4.59
N TYR A 182 -19.25 36.73 4.25
CA TYR A 182 -18.78 35.72 5.18
C TYR A 182 -17.40 36.05 5.69
N ALA A 183 -16.47 36.54 4.88
CA ALA A 183 -15.20 37.07 5.35
C ALA A 183 -15.46 38.17 6.41
N LYS A 184 -16.43 39.04 6.14
CA LYS A 184 -16.93 40.05 7.10
C LYS A 184 -17.56 39.43 8.36
N ARG A 185 -18.24 38.28 8.25
CA ARG A 185 -18.95 37.61 9.36
C ARG A 185 -18.14 36.55 10.11
N ARG A 186 -17.17 35.89 9.49
CA ARG A 186 -16.34 34.81 10.04
C ARG A 186 -15.12 35.35 10.75
N ALA A 187 -14.72 36.57 10.40
CA ALA A 187 -14.08 37.47 11.36
C ALA A 187 -14.81 37.50 12.72
N LEU A 188 -16.08 37.10 12.81
CA LEU A 188 -16.86 37.11 14.04
C LEU A 188 -17.15 35.70 14.65
N ILE A 189 -17.17 34.58 13.90
CA ILE A 189 -17.76 33.30 14.38
C ILE A 189 -17.18 32.05 13.67
N ARG A 190 -16.56 31.10 14.39
CA ARG A 190 -16.12 29.76 13.91
C ARG A 190 -16.49 28.71 14.98
N ASN A 191 -17.22 27.66 14.59
CA ASN A 191 -17.52 26.35 15.22
C ASN A 191 -18.93 25.95 14.75
N GLU A 192 -19.33 24.77 14.29
CA GLU A 192 -18.77 23.47 13.85
C GLU A 192 -20.00 22.73 13.23
N THR A 193 -19.84 21.69 12.41
CA THR A 193 -20.97 21.00 11.71
C THR A 193 -20.75 19.49 11.67
N VAL A 194 -21.81 18.66 11.69
CA VAL A 194 -21.67 17.19 11.53
C VAL A 194 -22.87 16.54 10.79
N ILE A 195 -22.55 15.45 10.05
CA ILE A 195 -23.27 14.16 9.79
C ILE A 195 -23.73 13.86 8.33
N GLN A 196 -23.45 12.62 7.87
CA GLN A 196 -23.84 11.96 6.60
C GLN A 196 -24.52 10.55 6.80
N LYS A 197 -24.99 9.92 5.70
CA LYS A 197 -25.80 8.67 5.50
C LYS A 197 -25.29 7.94 4.19
N PRO A 198 -25.98 6.97 3.52
CA PRO A 198 -26.36 5.52 3.69
C PRO A 198 -25.69 4.56 2.62
N SER A 199 -26.20 3.33 2.31
CA SER A 199 -25.69 2.44 1.19
C SER A 199 -26.67 1.35 0.64
N SER A 200 -26.30 0.65 -0.48
CA SER A 200 -27.03 -0.41 -1.27
C SER A 200 -26.07 -1.37 -2.08
N GLN A 201 -26.55 -2.47 -2.73
CA GLN A 201 -25.83 -3.44 -3.66
C GLN A 201 -26.84 -4.32 -4.51
N SER A 202 -26.50 -5.32 -5.36
CA SER A 202 -25.80 -5.50 -6.69
C SER A 202 -26.04 -6.98 -7.22
N ILE A 203 -25.59 -7.40 -8.44
CA ILE A 203 -24.99 -8.74 -8.84
C ILE A 203 -24.89 -8.97 -10.40
N THR A 204 -24.04 -9.95 -10.79
CA THR A 204 -23.15 -10.26 -11.96
C THR A 204 -23.52 -11.51 -12.83
N HIS A 205 -22.67 -11.90 -13.83
CA HIS A 205 -22.22 -13.31 -14.13
C HIS A 205 -21.09 -13.49 -15.20
N ASP A 206 -20.52 -14.72 -15.32
CA ASP A 206 -19.08 -15.12 -15.55
C ASP A 206 -18.83 -16.33 -16.53
N ARG A 207 -17.55 -16.69 -16.90
CA ARG A 207 -17.02 -17.93 -17.60
C ARG A 207 -15.52 -18.30 -17.23
N SER A 208 -15.00 -19.51 -17.58
CA SER A 208 -13.95 -20.36 -16.87
C SER A 208 -12.41 -20.34 -17.23
N LEU A 209 -11.54 -20.94 -16.36
CA LEU A 209 -10.12 -20.60 -16.04
C LEU A 209 -9.21 -21.74 -15.38
N VAL A 210 -7.86 -21.59 -15.20
CA VAL A 210 -6.81 -22.47 -14.50
C VAL A 210 -6.21 -21.95 -13.17
N GLY A 211 -6.15 -22.70 -12.07
CA GLY A 211 -5.72 -22.20 -10.73
C GLY A 211 -4.33 -21.56 -10.55
N VAL A 212 -4.28 -20.45 -9.82
CA VAL A 212 -3.08 -19.80 -9.25
C VAL A 212 -3.39 -19.31 -7.84
N ILE A 213 -2.35 -19.24 -6.99
CA ILE A 213 -2.44 -18.69 -5.65
C ILE A 213 -1.34 -17.66 -5.47
N GLY A 214 -1.68 -16.51 -4.89
CA GLY A 214 -0.73 -15.46 -4.59
C GLY A 214 -1.03 -14.71 -3.30
N ALA A 215 -0.10 -13.87 -2.88
CA ALA A 215 -0.22 -13.01 -1.71
C ALA A 215 0.62 -11.74 -1.89
N TYR A 216 0.27 -10.67 -1.17
CA TYR A 216 1.05 -9.44 -1.14
C TYR A 216 2.10 -9.49 -0.03
N TYR A 217 3.25 -8.86 -0.26
CA TYR A 217 4.12 -8.44 0.83
C TYR A 217 3.36 -7.54 1.82
N TYR A 218 3.65 -7.72 3.10
CA TYR A 218 3.23 -6.81 4.15
C TYR A 218 4.42 -6.50 5.08
N PRO A 219 4.80 -5.23 5.27
CA PRO A 219 4.27 -4.03 4.60
C PRO A 219 4.44 -4.09 3.07
N GLY A 220 3.63 -3.32 2.34
CA GLY A 220 3.69 -3.33 0.86
C GLY A 220 5.05 -2.86 0.34
N VAL A 221 5.56 -3.54 -0.68
CA VAL A 221 6.84 -3.24 -1.34
C VAL A 221 6.61 -2.94 -2.82
N PHE A 222 7.58 -2.28 -3.46
CA PHE A 222 7.67 -2.20 -4.91
C PHE A 222 8.79 -3.10 -5.41
N ILE A 223 8.60 -3.72 -6.57
CA ILE A 223 9.61 -4.58 -7.20
C ILE A 223 10.19 -3.84 -8.40
N GLY A 224 11.52 -3.78 -8.51
CA GLY A 224 12.22 -3.14 -9.62
C GLY A 224 12.79 -1.76 -9.30
N ASN A 225 12.61 -0.80 -10.21
CA ASN A 225 13.07 0.59 -10.06
C ASN A 225 12.00 1.46 -9.39
N ASP A 226 12.33 2.70 -9.01
CA ASP A 226 11.35 3.65 -8.47
C ASP A 226 10.17 3.80 -9.44
N ILE A 227 8.98 3.44 -8.96
CA ILE A 227 7.81 3.26 -9.83
C ILE A 227 7.00 4.54 -9.81
N GLU A 228 7.05 5.25 -10.92
CA GLU A 228 6.06 6.26 -11.19
C GLU A 228 4.72 5.60 -11.50
N ILE A 229 3.76 5.80 -10.59
CA ILE A 229 2.39 5.30 -10.75
C ILE A 229 1.65 6.23 -11.69
N SER A 230 1.07 5.70 -12.77
CA SER A 230 0.30 6.50 -13.72
C SER A 230 -0.95 7.11 -13.06
N PHE A 231 -1.47 8.21 -13.60
CA PHE A 231 -2.72 8.82 -13.12
C PHE A 231 -3.88 7.81 -13.08
N LYS A 232 -4.01 6.99 -14.13
CA LYS A 232 -5.01 5.92 -14.21
C LYS A 232 -4.88 4.91 -13.06
N GLU A 233 -3.66 4.47 -12.76
CA GLU A 233 -3.42 3.56 -11.63
C GLU A 233 -3.69 4.24 -10.29
N LYS A 234 -3.32 5.51 -10.12
CA LYS A 234 -3.67 6.27 -8.90
C LYS A 234 -5.19 6.32 -8.69
N LEU A 235 -5.96 6.47 -9.77
CA LEU A 235 -7.42 6.61 -9.76
C LEU A 235 -8.14 5.31 -9.39
N TYR A 236 -7.75 4.18 -9.97
CA TYR A 236 -8.45 2.91 -9.78
C TYR A 236 -7.74 1.95 -8.82
N GLY A 237 -6.56 2.32 -8.32
CA GLY A 237 -5.58 1.37 -7.82
C GLY A 237 -4.83 0.73 -8.99
N PRO A 238 -3.88 -0.19 -8.72
CA PRO A 238 -3.41 -1.10 -9.76
C PRO A 238 -4.63 -1.60 -10.49
N ASN A 239 -4.72 -1.33 -11.79
CA ASN A 239 -5.87 -1.76 -12.54
C ASN A 239 -5.76 -3.29 -12.66
N ILE A 240 -6.19 -4.07 -11.67
CA ILE A 240 -6.03 -5.54 -11.67
C ILE A 240 -6.78 -6.17 -12.86
N VAL A 241 -7.69 -5.42 -13.51
CA VAL A 241 -8.33 -5.82 -14.77
C VAL A 241 -7.34 -5.76 -15.94
N GLU A 242 -6.43 -4.78 -15.95
CA GLU A 242 -5.19 -4.82 -16.73
C GLU A 242 -4.19 -5.69 -15.97
N TYR A 243 -4.20 -6.96 -16.32
CA TYR A 243 -3.38 -8.00 -15.69
C TYR A 243 -2.00 -7.48 -15.31
N PRO A 244 -1.59 -7.65 -14.04
CA PRO A 244 -0.34 -7.10 -13.57
C PRO A 244 0.76 -7.58 -14.51
N LYS A 245 1.37 -6.63 -15.22
CA LYS A 245 2.61 -6.89 -15.93
C LYS A 245 3.58 -7.36 -14.84
N TYR A 246 4.06 -8.59 -14.98
CA TYR A 246 5.02 -9.11 -14.05
C TYR A 246 6.34 -8.37 -14.25
N GLU A 247 6.94 -7.96 -13.15
CA GLU A 247 8.23 -7.28 -13.16
C GLU A 247 9.38 -8.30 -13.04
N PHE A 248 9.08 -9.48 -12.48
CA PHE A 248 10.04 -10.52 -12.22
C PHE A 248 9.40 -11.91 -12.31
N GLU A 249 9.88 -12.77 -13.18
CA GLU A 249 9.47 -14.18 -13.26
C GLU A 249 10.48 -15.07 -12.56
N PHE A 250 9.99 -16.17 -12.00
CA PHE A 250 10.85 -17.19 -11.42
C PHE A 250 10.26 -18.59 -11.56
N THR A 251 11.10 -19.58 -11.30
CA THR A 251 10.68 -20.96 -11.05
C THR A 251 11.06 -21.30 -9.61
N PHE A 252 10.17 -21.98 -8.90
CA PHE A 252 10.39 -22.40 -7.52
C PHE A 252 9.89 -23.83 -7.36
N ASP A 253 10.79 -24.77 -7.06
CA ASP A 253 10.44 -26.20 -6.92
C ASP A 253 9.63 -26.70 -8.15
N GLY A 254 10.13 -26.36 -9.35
CA GLY A 254 9.52 -26.72 -10.64
C GLY A 254 8.23 -25.98 -11.00
N ARG A 255 7.71 -25.09 -10.14
CA ARG A 255 6.49 -24.32 -10.40
C ARG A 255 6.84 -22.93 -10.91
N LYS A 256 6.09 -22.44 -11.88
CA LYS A 256 6.22 -21.07 -12.36
C LYS A 256 5.61 -20.11 -11.34
N GLY A 257 6.30 -19.02 -11.10
CA GLY A 257 5.81 -17.90 -10.31
C GLY A 257 6.24 -16.58 -10.90
N PHE A 258 5.61 -15.51 -10.43
CA PHE A 258 5.98 -14.16 -10.80
C PHE A 258 5.68 -13.18 -9.68
N TYR A 259 6.34 -12.02 -9.75
CA TYR A 259 5.99 -10.85 -8.98
C TYR A 259 5.39 -9.78 -9.88
N ASP A 260 4.34 -9.14 -9.41
CA ASP A 260 3.98 -7.84 -9.95
C ASP A 260 4.83 -6.73 -9.33
N LYS A 261 4.70 -5.54 -9.92
CA LYS A 261 5.43 -4.36 -9.49
C LYS A 261 5.05 -3.86 -8.08
N TYR A 262 3.93 -4.32 -7.53
CA TYR A 262 3.38 -3.95 -6.21
C TYR A 262 3.66 -4.98 -5.11
N GLY A 263 4.57 -5.92 -5.36
CA GLY A 263 4.95 -6.94 -4.38
C GLY A 263 3.91 -8.05 -4.21
N PHE A 264 3.05 -8.28 -5.21
CA PHE A 264 2.20 -9.46 -5.26
C PHE A 264 3.01 -10.64 -5.81
N VAL A 265 3.23 -11.66 -5.00
CA VAL A 265 3.83 -12.93 -5.45
C VAL A 265 2.72 -13.88 -5.87
N VAL A 266 2.87 -14.51 -7.04
CA VAL A 266 1.94 -15.51 -7.56
C VAL A 266 2.71 -16.78 -7.89
N ILE A 267 2.11 -17.92 -7.56
CA ILE A 267 2.64 -19.25 -7.87
C ILE A 267 1.56 -20.06 -8.56
N GLN A 268 1.95 -20.78 -9.61
CA GLN A 268 1.08 -21.71 -10.30
C GLN A 268 0.88 -22.98 -9.47
N ILE A 269 -0.09 -22.94 -8.56
CA ILE A 269 -0.44 -24.02 -7.63
C ILE A 269 -1.92 -23.91 -7.23
N GLU A 270 -2.58 -25.05 -7.03
CA GLU A 270 -3.98 -25.12 -6.55
C GLU A 270 -4.08 -25.45 -5.05
N ASP A 271 -3.03 -26.03 -4.47
CA ASP A 271 -2.95 -26.39 -3.07
C ASP A 271 -2.53 -25.18 -2.20
N GLU A 272 -3.45 -24.69 -1.39
CA GLU A 272 -3.25 -23.52 -0.52
C GLU A 272 -2.17 -23.74 0.54
N GLU A 273 -2.07 -24.94 1.11
CA GLU A 273 -1.07 -25.26 2.13
C GLU A 273 0.35 -25.18 1.56
N SER A 274 0.58 -25.81 0.40
CA SER A 274 1.86 -25.72 -0.31
C SER A 274 2.16 -24.28 -0.76
N ALA A 275 1.15 -23.53 -1.21
CA ALA A 275 1.32 -22.13 -1.60
C ALA A 275 1.77 -21.26 -0.42
N ILE A 276 1.10 -21.38 0.73
CA ILE A 276 1.47 -20.67 1.98
C ILE A 276 2.89 -21.01 2.36
N LYS A 277 3.25 -22.29 2.30
CA LYS A 277 4.59 -22.73 2.68
C LYS A 277 5.65 -22.09 1.79
N ILE A 278 5.49 -22.15 0.47
CA ILE A 278 6.45 -21.56 -0.47
C ILE A 278 6.54 -20.04 -0.28
N ILE A 279 5.39 -19.35 -0.25
CA ILE A 279 5.34 -17.89 -0.10
C ILE A 279 5.99 -17.46 1.22
N ASN A 280 5.70 -18.14 2.33
CA ASN A 280 6.29 -17.84 3.63
C ASN A 280 7.78 -18.19 3.69
N THR A 281 8.26 -19.22 2.97
CA THR A 281 9.70 -19.42 2.84
C THR A 281 10.34 -18.22 2.15
N ILE A 282 9.77 -17.74 1.04
CA ILE A 282 10.27 -16.57 0.31
C ILE A 282 10.27 -15.31 1.19
N PHE A 283 9.18 -15.07 1.93
CA PHE A 283 9.05 -13.92 2.83
C PHE A 283 9.99 -14.02 4.05
N GLY A 284 10.20 -15.21 4.59
CA GLY A 284 11.16 -15.45 5.67
C GLY A 284 12.60 -15.16 5.23
N ILE A 285 12.97 -15.56 4.02
CA ILE A 285 14.28 -15.21 3.44
C ILE A 285 14.39 -13.70 3.16
N SER A 286 13.32 -13.09 2.63
CA SER A 286 13.26 -11.63 2.44
C SER A 286 13.55 -10.88 3.74
N LEU A 287 12.92 -11.31 4.84
CA LEU A 287 13.13 -10.78 6.19
C LEU A 287 14.59 -10.89 6.64
N ILE A 288 15.22 -12.04 6.43
CA ILE A 288 16.64 -12.27 6.80
C ILE A 288 17.60 -11.39 5.99
N LEU A 289 17.24 -11.13 4.73
CA LEU A 289 17.97 -10.25 3.82
C LEU A 289 17.64 -8.75 4.00
N GLY A 290 16.88 -8.40 5.04
CA GLY A 290 16.63 -7.02 5.46
C GLY A 290 15.37 -6.38 4.88
N ILE A 291 14.50 -7.17 4.23
CA ILE A 291 13.23 -6.70 3.68
C ILE A 291 12.11 -7.15 4.62
N GLU A 292 11.55 -6.21 5.38
CA GLU A 292 10.46 -6.51 6.30
C GLU A 292 9.32 -7.24 5.58
N SER A 293 8.94 -8.42 6.09
CA SER A 293 7.90 -9.26 5.53
C SER A 293 7.16 -9.95 6.67
N LEU A 294 5.84 -10.07 6.58
CA LEU A 294 5.01 -10.82 7.52
C LEU A 294 4.54 -12.14 6.90
N SER A 295 4.23 -13.11 7.76
CA SER A 295 3.67 -14.40 7.36
C SER A 295 2.29 -14.24 6.74
N VAL A 296 2.08 -14.91 5.61
CA VAL A 296 0.78 -15.06 4.96
C VAL A 296 -0.02 -16.15 5.66
N ARG A 297 -1.31 -15.87 5.86
CA ARG A 297 -2.32 -16.79 6.38
C ARG A 297 -3.28 -17.17 5.25
N GLU A 298 -4.09 -18.21 5.45
CA GLU A 298 -5.14 -18.62 4.50
C GLU A 298 -6.05 -17.43 4.10
N SER A 299 -6.43 -16.59 5.06
CA SER A 299 -7.24 -15.39 4.82
C SER A 299 -6.54 -14.30 3.99
N GLY A 300 -5.20 -14.35 3.89
CA GLY A 300 -4.39 -13.45 3.08
C GLY A 300 -4.07 -14.00 1.69
N LEU A 301 -4.44 -15.25 1.40
CA LEU A 301 -4.29 -15.81 0.07
C LEU A 301 -5.32 -15.22 -0.89
N ILE A 302 -4.87 -15.08 -2.13
CA ILE A 302 -5.74 -14.76 -3.23
C ILE A 302 -5.60 -15.90 -4.24
N SER A 303 -6.65 -16.69 -4.37
CA SER A 303 -6.77 -17.69 -5.42
C SER A 303 -7.45 -17.06 -6.63
N SER A 304 -6.89 -17.34 -7.80
CA SER A 304 -7.54 -17.06 -9.07
C SER A 304 -7.40 -18.27 -9.94
N LYS A 305 -7.90 -18.10 -11.15
CA LYS A 305 -7.59 -19.00 -12.21
C LYS A 305 -7.19 -18.18 -13.45
N ILE A 306 -6.02 -18.42 -14.03
CA ILE A 306 -5.47 -17.81 -15.25
C ILE A 306 -5.71 -18.70 -16.47
N LYS A 307 -5.55 -18.23 -17.71
CA LYS A 307 -5.62 -19.11 -18.89
C LYS A 307 -4.27 -19.81 -19.10
N GLN A 308 -4.31 -21.11 -19.43
CA GLN A 308 -3.13 -21.94 -19.66
C GLN A 308 -2.31 -21.42 -20.85
N ASN A 309 -0.96 -21.45 -20.76
CA ASN A 309 -0.01 -21.15 -21.83
C ASN A 309 0.01 -19.73 -22.41
N ILE A 310 -0.65 -18.77 -21.77
CA ILE A 310 -0.45 -17.36 -22.09
C ILE A 310 0.74 -16.90 -21.23
N PRO A 311 1.93 -16.57 -21.80
CA PRO A 311 2.92 -15.81 -21.05
C PRO A 311 2.21 -14.56 -20.57
N VAL A 312 2.32 -14.21 -19.30
CA VAL A 312 1.45 -13.22 -18.61
C VAL A 312 1.59 -11.78 -19.20
N LEU A 313 2.29 -11.62 -20.33
CA LEU A 313 2.39 -10.44 -21.19
C LEU A 313 1.27 -10.45 -22.25
N GLY A 314 0.22 -9.66 -22.03
CA GLY A 314 -0.63 -9.15 -23.12
C GLY A 314 -2.12 -9.00 -22.79
N ASP A 315 -2.54 -7.75 -22.66
CA ASP A 315 -3.83 -7.04 -22.90
C ASP A 315 -5.21 -7.72 -22.91
N SER A 316 -5.36 -9.04 -22.76
CA SER A 316 -6.70 -9.63 -22.69
C SER A 316 -6.71 -11.03 -22.09
N ILE A 317 -6.56 -11.15 -20.78
CA ILE A 317 -7.08 -12.34 -20.09
C ILE A 317 -8.52 -12.01 -19.67
N GLY A 318 -9.48 -12.01 -20.61
CA GLY A 318 -10.89 -12.05 -20.21
C GLY A 318 -11.14 -13.36 -19.44
N GLY A 319 -11.17 -13.27 -18.10
CA GLY A 319 -11.70 -14.35 -17.28
C GLY A 319 -11.26 -14.48 -15.82
N CYS A 320 -10.22 -13.83 -15.27
CA CYS A 320 -9.83 -14.10 -13.87
C CYS A 320 -10.88 -13.63 -12.85
N SER A 321 -11.68 -14.58 -12.36
CA SER A 321 -12.64 -14.39 -11.26
C SER A 321 -11.90 -14.45 -9.92
N TRP A 322 -11.37 -13.30 -9.50
CA TRP A 322 -10.88 -13.13 -8.13
C TRP A 322 -12.08 -13.04 -7.21
N ASN A 323 -12.18 -13.97 -6.27
CA ASN A 323 -13.31 -14.07 -5.35
C ASN A 323 -13.47 -12.74 -4.58
N SER A 324 -14.52 -11.97 -4.87
CA SER A 324 -14.74 -10.61 -4.37
C SER A 324 -15.02 -10.51 -2.87
N ALA A 325 -15.09 -11.65 -2.17
CA ALA A 325 -15.25 -11.71 -0.73
C ALA A 325 -13.98 -11.29 0.03
N ASN A 326 -12.80 -11.45 -0.57
CA ASN A 326 -11.58 -10.86 -0.05
C ASN A 326 -11.58 -9.40 -0.50
N GLN A 327 -11.99 -8.49 0.39
CA GLN A 327 -11.86 -7.05 0.21
C GLN A 327 -10.50 -6.79 -0.42
N ARG A 328 -10.51 -6.44 -1.72
CA ARG A 328 -9.29 -6.29 -2.50
C ARG A 328 -8.38 -5.38 -1.71
N PHE A 329 -7.24 -5.92 -1.30
CA PHE A 329 -6.17 -5.14 -0.72
C PHE A 329 -5.95 -4.02 -1.74
N LYS A 330 -6.29 -2.78 -1.39
CA LYS A 330 -5.93 -1.62 -2.20
C LYS A 330 -4.51 -1.30 -1.72
N PRO A 331 -3.43 -1.74 -2.39
CA PRO A 331 -2.08 -1.36 -2.01
C PRO A 331 -1.87 0.16 -2.01
N MET A 332 -2.83 0.95 -2.52
CA MET A 332 -2.87 2.41 -2.43
C MET A 332 -3.63 2.98 -1.22
N ASN A 333 -4.37 2.18 -0.45
CA ASN A 333 -4.93 2.64 0.82
C ASN A 333 -3.87 2.75 1.94
N PHE A 334 -2.63 2.32 1.68
CA PHE A 334 -1.47 2.62 2.51
C PHE A 334 -1.04 4.09 2.33
N LYS A 335 -1.93 5.02 2.67
CA LYS A 335 -1.54 6.42 2.84
C LYS A 335 -0.47 6.47 3.93
N GLY A 336 0.74 6.96 3.61
CA GLY A 336 1.77 7.27 4.61
C GLY A 336 2.80 6.19 4.93
N TYR A 337 2.85 5.05 4.22
CA TYR A 337 3.96 4.11 4.37
C TYR A 337 4.93 4.28 3.21
N ARG A 338 6.16 4.72 3.50
CA ARG A 338 7.30 4.60 2.60
C ARG A 338 7.41 3.14 2.17
N LYS A 339 7.11 2.86 0.91
CA LYS A 339 7.20 1.52 0.36
C LYS A 339 8.66 1.23 0.07
N THR A 340 9.16 0.13 0.62
CA THR A 340 10.49 -0.37 0.30
C THR A 340 10.51 -0.79 -1.16
N VAL A 341 11.46 -0.27 -1.94
CA VAL A 341 11.73 -0.75 -3.29
C VAL A 341 12.73 -1.90 -3.19
N ILE A 342 12.40 -3.05 -3.80
CA ILE A 342 13.27 -4.22 -3.87
C ILE A 342 13.83 -4.33 -5.30
N PRO A 343 15.13 -4.09 -5.50
CA PRO A 343 15.79 -4.28 -6.79
C PRO A 343 15.67 -5.71 -7.33
N LEU A 344 15.68 -5.88 -8.65
CA LEU A 344 15.49 -7.19 -9.30
C LEU A 344 16.62 -8.19 -8.99
N ASP A 345 17.85 -7.71 -8.84
CA ASP A 345 19.00 -8.52 -8.40
C ASP A 345 18.80 -9.05 -6.98
N LYS A 346 18.25 -8.21 -6.08
CA LYS A 346 17.88 -8.63 -4.72
C LYS A 346 16.73 -9.64 -4.72
N MET A 347 15.73 -9.48 -5.59
CA MET A 347 14.66 -10.48 -5.75
C MET A 347 15.20 -11.82 -6.22
N ASN A 348 16.15 -11.83 -7.15
CA ASN A 348 16.80 -13.05 -7.60
C ASN A 348 17.60 -13.73 -6.48
N GLU A 349 18.30 -12.96 -5.64
CA GLU A 349 19.00 -13.47 -4.45
C GLU A 349 18.02 -14.11 -3.45
N ILE A 350 16.88 -13.45 -3.19
CA ILE A 350 15.81 -13.96 -2.31
C ILE A 350 15.30 -15.30 -2.83
N ILE A 351 14.92 -15.39 -4.10
CA ILE A 351 14.32 -16.60 -4.67
C ILE A 351 15.30 -17.77 -4.68
N LYS A 352 16.54 -17.54 -5.12
CA LYS A 352 17.57 -18.59 -5.11
C LYS A 352 17.85 -19.11 -3.71
N THR A 353 17.99 -18.20 -2.74
CA THR A 353 18.22 -18.59 -1.34
C THR A 353 17.01 -19.34 -0.79
N ALA A 354 15.79 -18.87 -1.07
CA ALA A 354 14.56 -19.51 -0.63
C ALA A 354 14.40 -20.93 -1.22
N GLU A 355 14.77 -21.18 -2.47
CA GLU A 355 14.70 -22.50 -3.08
C GLU A 355 15.70 -23.50 -2.45
N ILE A 356 16.93 -23.05 -2.18
CA ILE A 356 17.94 -23.82 -1.44
C ILE A 356 17.39 -24.21 -0.06
N ILE A 357 16.87 -23.23 0.67
CA ILE A 357 16.37 -23.43 2.04
C ILE A 357 15.10 -24.28 2.06
N TYR A 358 14.22 -24.13 1.07
CA TYR A 358 13.00 -24.92 0.95
C TYR A 358 13.28 -26.41 0.83
N SER A 359 14.37 -26.78 0.17
CA SER A 359 14.83 -28.15 0.00
C SER A 359 15.34 -28.78 1.31
N ASP A 360 15.87 -27.98 2.24
CA ASP A 360 16.20 -28.40 3.61
C ASP A 360 14.99 -28.19 4.53
N LYS A 361 14.17 -29.24 4.70
CA LYS A 361 12.97 -29.20 5.56
C LYS A 361 13.27 -28.63 6.95
N LYS A 362 14.39 -29.02 7.56
CA LYS A 362 14.76 -28.64 8.91
C LYS A 362 15.12 -27.16 9.01
N LEU A 363 15.77 -26.62 8.00
CA LEU A 363 16.13 -25.20 7.96
C LEU A 363 14.93 -24.33 7.53
N ASN A 364 14.10 -24.83 6.61
CA ASN A 364 12.86 -24.17 6.23
C ASN A 364 11.91 -24.00 7.43
N ASP A 365 11.71 -25.05 8.24
CA ASP A 365 10.86 -24.96 9.44
C ASP A 365 11.35 -23.86 10.40
N LEU A 366 12.66 -23.65 10.53
CA LEU A 366 13.23 -22.55 11.33
C LEU A 366 12.92 -21.17 10.74
N VAL A 367 12.98 -21.03 9.41
CA VAL A 367 12.64 -19.79 8.71
C VAL A 367 11.16 -19.46 8.86
N LEU A 368 10.28 -20.46 8.76
CA LEU A 368 8.84 -20.28 8.96
C LEU A 368 8.53 -19.83 10.40
N PHE A 369 9.11 -20.49 11.41
CA PHE A 369 8.96 -20.05 12.81
C PHE A 369 9.51 -18.64 13.04
N LEU A 370 10.61 -18.27 12.37
CA LEU A 370 11.17 -16.92 12.48
C LEU A 370 10.22 -15.86 11.91
N LEU A 371 9.64 -16.12 10.74
CA LEU A 371 8.67 -15.24 10.10
C LEU A 371 7.40 -15.08 10.94
N ASP A 372 6.88 -16.19 11.49
CA ASP A 372 5.73 -16.16 12.41
C ASP A 372 6.04 -15.39 13.68
N SER A 373 7.23 -15.61 14.26
CA SER A 373 7.67 -14.87 15.44
C SER A 373 7.70 -13.36 15.17
N TYR A 374 8.26 -12.95 14.03
CA TYR A 374 8.31 -11.55 13.64
C TYR A 374 6.90 -10.96 13.42
N THR A 375 6.02 -11.73 12.79
CA THR A 375 4.63 -11.33 12.54
C THR A 375 3.88 -11.06 13.83
N HIS A 376 3.95 -12.00 14.77
CA HIS A 376 3.33 -11.82 16.09
C HIS A 376 3.96 -10.66 16.85
N LEU A 377 5.28 -10.42 16.71
CA LEU A 377 5.95 -9.29 17.35
C LEU A 377 5.41 -7.95 16.83
N LYS A 378 5.26 -7.80 15.50
CA LYS A 378 4.73 -6.58 14.87
C LYS A 378 3.24 -6.38 15.16
N SER A 379 2.49 -7.46 15.38
CA SER A 379 1.08 -7.43 15.81
C SER A 379 0.89 -7.22 17.32
N LEU A 380 1.97 -6.99 18.10
CA LEU A 380 1.95 -6.82 19.56
C LEU A 380 1.48 -8.08 20.33
N GLU A 381 1.58 -9.25 19.71
CA GLU A 381 1.25 -10.57 20.28
C GLU A 381 2.51 -11.20 20.91
N PHE A 382 3.01 -10.55 21.96
CA PHE A 382 4.35 -10.83 22.49
C PHE A 382 4.56 -12.27 22.99
N SER A 383 3.51 -12.89 23.54
CA SER A 383 3.56 -14.27 24.03
C SER A 383 3.72 -15.27 22.88
N GLN A 384 3.00 -15.08 21.78
CA GLN A 384 3.07 -15.92 20.59
C GLN A 384 4.43 -15.78 19.92
N SER A 385 4.89 -14.54 19.70
CA SER A 385 6.25 -14.27 19.20
C SER A 385 7.31 -14.98 20.05
N PHE A 386 7.19 -14.88 21.38
CA PHE A 386 8.12 -15.54 22.29
C PHE A 386 8.10 -17.06 22.17
N LEU A 387 6.93 -17.69 22.03
CA LEU A 387 6.84 -19.14 21.85
C LEU A 387 7.50 -19.59 20.54
N PHE A 388 7.22 -18.91 19.43
CA PHE A 388 7.83 -19.24 18.13
C PHE A 388 9.35 -19.03 18.15
N SER A 389 9.84 -17.94 18.75
CA SER A 389 11.26 -17.73 18.99
C SER A 389 11.86 -18.84 19.86
N TRP A 390 11.16 -19.29 20.90
CA TRP A 390 11.64 -20.39 21.75
C TRP A 390 11.69 -21.73 21.00
N PHE A 391 10.73 -22.02 20.11
CA PHE A 391 10.76 -23.21 19.27
C PHE A 391 11.99 -23.26 18.36
N ILE A 392 12.45 -22.11 17.86
CA ILE A 392 13.71 -22.01 17.13
C ILE A 392 14.88 -22.46 18.02
N VAL A 393 14.94 -21.95 19.26
CA VAL A 393 15.98 -22.35 20.23
C VAL A 393 15.92 -23.85 20.53
N GLU A 394 14.73 -24.41 20.74
CA GLU A 394 14.54 -25.84 21.00
C GLU A 394 14.95 -26.73 19.81
N ASN A 395 14.92 -26.19 18.58
CA ASN A 395 15.39 -26.90 17.39
C ASN A 395 16.90 -26.74 17.15
N LEU A 396 17.49 -25.61 17.52
CA LEU A 396 18.92 -25.32 17.32
C LEU A 396 19.81 -26.01 18.36
N ILE A 397 19.42 -26.02 19.63
CA ILE A 397 20.23 -26.60 20.72
C ILE A 397 20.53 -28.10 20.49
N PRO A 398 19.57 -28.95 20.10
CA PRO A 398 19.85 -30.35 19.78
C PRO A 398 20.84 -30.53 18.62
N ARG A 399 20.84 -29.64 17.62
CA ARG A 399 21.79 -29.70 16.49
C ARG A 399 23.20 -29.41 16.95
N LEU A 400 23.39 -28.30 17.67
CA LEU A 400 24.69 -27.95 18.26
C LEU A 400 25.19 -29.05 19.22
N PHE A 401 24.29 -29.66 19.97
CA PHE A 401 24.61 -30.80 20.82
C PHE A 401 25.07 -32.02 20.00
N ALA A 402 24.35 -32.37 18.92
CA ALA A 402 24.69 -33.49 18.06
C ALA A 402 26.04 -33.30 17.34
N GLU A 403 26.36 -32.09 16.90
CA GLU A 403 27.67 -31.74 16.34
C GLU A 403 28.80 -32.04 17.34
N VAL A 404 28.66 -31.58 18.59
CA VAL A 404 29.66 -31.78 19.64
C VAL A 404 29.82 -33.26 20.02
N ILE A 405 28.72 -34.02 20.05
CA ILE A 405 28.78 -35.46 20.31
C ILE A 405 29.46 -36.18 19.14
N SER A 406 29.20 -35.78 17.89
CA SER A 406 29.80 -36.38 16.71
C SER A 406 31.32 -36.15 16.68
N GLU A 407 31.78 -34.91 16.92
CA GLU A 407 33.20 -34.56 17.05
C GLU A 407 33.91 -35.43 18.10
N LYS A 408 33.24 -35.70 19.25
CA LYS A 408 33.81 -36.51 20.33
C LYS A 408 33.82 -38.00 20.01
N ASN A 409 32.79 -38.52 19.36
CA ASN A 409 32.73 -39.94 18.99
C ASN A 409 33.80 -40.30 17.96
N GLU A 410 34.06 -39.42 16.99
CA GLU A 410 35.17 -39.55 16.04
C GLU A 410 36.52 -39.59 16.78
N MET A 411 36.72 -38.70 17.75
CA MET A 411 37.96 -38.62 18.53
C MET A 411 38.24 -39.89 19.35
N TYR A 412 37.20 -40.55 19.90
CA TYR A 412 37.35 -41.68 20.81
C TYR A 412 37.04 -43.05 20.18
N GLY A 413 36.71 -43.11 18.88
CA GLY A 413 36.42 -44.36 18.17
C GLY A 413 35.23 -45.15 18.75
N GLN A 414 34.32 -44.49 19.46
CA GLN A 414 33.19 -45.16 20.11
C GLN A 414 31.93 -45.04 19.23
N ASN A 415 31.53 -46.15 18.59
CA ASN A 415 30.22 -46.32 17.94
C ASN A 415 29.07 -46.49 18.96
N LYS A 416 29.07 -45.74 20.07
CA LYS A 416 28.03 -45.88 21.11
C LYS A 416 26.79 -45.04 20.75
N LYS A 417 25.74 -45.76 20.35
CA LYS A 417 24.31 -45.41 20.22
C LYS A 417 23.96 -43.94 20.53
N ALA A 418 23.95 -43.10 19.49
CA ALA A 418 23.43 -41.73 19.51
C ALA A 418 22.02 -41.65 20.14
N ASP A 419 21.21 -42.70 19.95
CA ASP A 419 19.84 -42.84 20.47
C ASP A 419 19.69 -42.62 21.98
N LYS A 420 20.75 -42.82 22.78
CA LYS A 420 20.67 -42.64 24.24
C LYS A 420 20.56 -41.16 24.64
N TYR A 421 21.03 -40.25 23.79
CA TYR A 421 21.10 -38.81 24.10
C TYR A 421 19.91 -38.01 23.55
N ASP A 422 19.13 -38.56 22.63
CA ASP A 422 17.96 -37.87 22.06
C ASP A 422 16.92 -37.53 23.14
N ASN A 423 16.77 -38.40 24.14
CA ASN A 423 15.86 -38.23 25.27
C ASN A 423 16.30 -37.17 26.29
N TRP A 424 17.48 -36.55 26.12
CA TRP A 424 17.93 -35.51 27.04
C TRP A 424 17.10 -34.24 26.85
N SER A 425 16.65 -33.69 27.99
CA SER A 425 15.91 -32.42 28.00
C SER A 425 16.77 -31.28 27.46
N ILE A 426 16.11 -30.24 26.93
CA ILE A 426 16.79 -29.02 26.49
C ILE A 426 17.61 -28.38 27.63
N ALA A 427 17.12 -28.44 28.87
CA ALA A 427 17.88 -27.97 30.04
C ALA A 427 19.22 -28.70 30.18
N THR A 428 19.20 -30.03 30.11
CA THR A 428 20.40 -30.87 30.21
C THR A 428 21.37 -30.63 29.05
N LYS A 429 20.84 -30.47 27.83
CA LYS A 429 21.65 -30.15 26.64
C LYS A 429 22.35 -28.80 26.78
N ILE A 430 21.66 -27.77 27.30
CA ILE A 430 22.24 -26.44 27.57
C ILE A 430 23.34 -26.52 28.63
N GLU A 431 23.10 -27.22 29.74
CA GLU A 431 24.10 -27.40 30.81
C GLU A 431 25.36 -28.11 30.29
N PHE A 432 25.18 -29.17 29.50
CA PHE A 432 26.30 -29.91 28.91
C PHE A 432 27.11 -29.07 27.92
N LEU A 433 26.44 -28.31 27.04
CA LEU A 433 27.10 -27.41 26.09
C LEU A 433 27.90 -26.31 26.81
N SER A 434 27.38 -25.79 27.92
CA SER A 434 28.07 -24.80 28.76
C SER A 434 29.29 -25.42 29.45
N PHE A 435 29.15 -26.63 30.01
CA PHE A 435 30.24 -27.37 30.64
C PHE A 435 31.41 -27.63 29.67
N LEU A 436 31.10 -27.91 28.39
CA LEU A 436 32.11 -28.09 27.35
C LEU A 436 32.66 -26.77 26.76
N GLY A 437 32.18 -25.61 27.22
CA GLY A 437 32.59 -24.29 26.70
C GLY A 437 32.12 -24.00 25.26
N LYS A 438 31.16 -24.78 24.73
CA LYS A 438 30.60 -24.58 23.38
C LYS A 438 29.56 -23.47 23.33
N ILE A 439 29.00 -23.11 24.48
CA ILE A 439 28.28 -21.84 24.69
C ILE A 439 28.95 -21.09 25.84
N ASP A 440 29.09 -19.77 25.71
CA ASP A 440 29.68 -18.95 26.76
C ASP A 440 28.68 -18.73 27.93
N ASN A 441 29.19 -18.20 29.05
CA ASN A 441 28.36 -17.98 30.24
C ASN A 441 27.20 -17.01 29.97
N LYS A 442 27.41 -15.99 29.12
CA LYS A 442 26.36 -15.02 28.76
C LYS A 442 25.20 -15.70 28.03
N LYS A 443 25.50 -16.54 27.03
CA LYS A 443 24.52 -17.32 26.27
C LYS A 443 23.83 -18.36 27.15
N TYR A 444 24.57 -19.03 28.03
CA TYR A 444 24.00 -19.96 29.02
C TYR A 444 22.98 -19.28 29.94
N GLU A 445 23.34 -18.16 30.56
CA GLU A 445 22.45 -17.37 31.44
C GLU A 445 21.21 -16.89 30.68
N PHE A 446 21.40 -16.40 29.45
CA PHE A 446 20.31 -16.02 28.57
C PHE A 446 19.34 -17.18 28.35
N LEU A 447 19.83 -18.32 27.84
CA LEU A 447 18.99 -19.48 27.53
C LEU A 447 18.24 -19.99 28.76
N ASN A 448 18.88 -20.04 29.93
CA ASN A 448 18.22 -20.47 31.17
C ASN A 448 17.14 -19.49 31.65
N ARG A 449 17.38 -18.18 31.55
CA ARG A 449 16.37 -17.15 31.86
C ARG A 449 15.13 -17.33 30.99
N TYR A 450 15.31 -17.47 29.68
CA TYR A 450 14.20 -17.58 28.73
C TYR A 450 13.46 -18.93 28.83
N LYS A 451 14.18 -20.03 29.09
CA LYS A 451 13.60 -21.34 29.46
C LYS A 451 12.66 -21.22 30.66
N LYS A 452 13.10 -20.53 31.72
CA LYS A 452 12.28 -20.33 32.93
C LYS A 452 11.03 -19.53 32.61
N LYS A 453 11.16 -18.44 31.85
CA LYS A 453 10.01 -17.62 31.40
C LYS A 453 9.02 -18.41 30.57
N ARG A 454 9.49 -19.26 29.64
CA ARG A 454 8.64 -20.17 28.88
C ARG A 454 7.84 -21.09 29.80
N ASN A 455 8.51 -21.73 30.76
CA ASN A 455 7.84 -22.63 31.70
C ASN A 455 6.82 -21.89 32.58
N ASP A 456 7.17 -20.69 33.04
CA ASP A 456 6.27 -19.84 33.81
C ASP A 456 5.05 -19.40 32.99
N PHE A 457 5.21 -19.04 31.72
CA PHE A 457 4.11 -18.72 30.83
C PHE A 457 3.21 -19.94 30.57
N VAL A 458 3.79 -21.06 30.12
CA VAL A 458 3.03 -22.26 29.72
C VAL A 458 2.33 -22.92 30.91
N HIS A 459 2.98 -23.01 32.07
CA HIS A 459 2.43 -23.75 33.22
C HIS A 459 1.73 -22.87 34.25
N LYS A 460 2.01 -21.56 34.29
CA LYS A 460 1.45 -20.66 35.30
C LYS A 460 0.69 -19.47 34.69
N GLY A 461 0.65 -19.34 33.36
CA GLY A 461 -0.02 -18.24 32.67
C GLY A 461 0.64 -16.88 32.86
N ILE A 462 1.92 -16.82 33.26
CA ILE A 462 2.61 -15.54 33.48
C ILE A 462 2.90 -14.89 32.13
N ALA A 463 2.28 -13.74 31.86
CA ALA A 463 2.40 -13.02 30.59
C ALA A 463 3.85 -12.65 30.23
N ILE A 464 4.17 -12.72 28.94
CA ILE A 464 5.48 -12.33 28.41
C ILE A 464 5.48 -10.83 28.12
N SER A 465 6.52 -10.13 28.58
CA SER A 465 6.69 -8.70 28.31
C SER A 465 7.19 -8.46 26.87
N LYS A 466 6.88 -7.28 26.31
CA LYS A 466 7.44 -6.81 25.03
C LYS A 466 8.96 -6.97 24.96
N SER A 467 9.68 -6.48 25.98
CA SER A 467 11.15 -6.52 26.01
C SER A 467 11.71 -7.95 26.03
N ASP A 468 11.04 -8.89 26.72
CA ASP A 468 11.48 -10.28 26.71
C ASP A 468 11.25 -10.91 25.33
N SER A 469 10.10 -10.65 24.70
CA SER A 469 9.80 -11.14 23.35
C SER A 469 10.81 -10.62 22.31
N GLU A 470 11.09 -9.31 22.30
CA GLU A 470 12.06 -8.68 21.39
C GLU A 470 13.46 -9.26 21.53
N LYS A 471 13.94 -9.44 22.77
CA LYS A 471 15.28 -9.99 23.02
C LYS A 471 15.41 -11.44 22.55
N LEU A 472 14.40 -12.27 22.80
CA LEU A 472 14.42 -13.66 22.35
C LEU A 472 14.28 -13.77 20.83
N TYR A 473 13.44 -12.91 20.23
CA TYR A 473 13.33 -12.80 18.77
C TYR A 473 14.67 -12.44 18.13
N ASN A 474 15.34 -11.38 18.60
CA ASN A 474 16.64 -10.97 18.05
C ASN A 474 17.70 -12.08 18.16
N PHE A 475 17.78 -12.75 19.31
CA PHE A 475 18.67 -13.90 19.48
C PHE A 475 18.36 -15.03 18.48
N SER A 476 17.07 -15.30 18.23
CA SER A 476 16.62 -16.34 17.31
C SER A 476 16.89 -15.94 15.86
N PHE A 477 16.66 -14.68 15.50
CA PHE A 477 16.96 -14.10 14.19
C PHE A 477 18.44 -14.25 13.85
N ASP A 478 19.33 -13.80 14.75
CA ASP A 478 20.78 -13.92 14.56
C ASP A 478 21.21 -15.38 14.42
N SER A 479 20.62 -16.26 15.22
CA SER A 479 20.95 -17.69 15.19
C SER A 479 20.53 -18.35 13.86
N VAL A 480 19.30 -18.10 13.39
CA VAL A 480 18.82 -18.64 12.10
C VAL A 480 19.61 -18.05 10.93
N LYS A 481 19.88 -16.74 10.95
CA LYS A 481 20.71 -16.07 9.92
C LYS A 481 22.09 -16.71 9.81
N ASN A 482 22.74 -16.97 10.94
CA ASN A 482 24.04 -17.64 10.96
C ASN A 482 23.99 -19.07 10.40
N GLU A 483 22.93 -19.83 10.70
CA GLU A 483 22.76 -21.19 10.16
C GLU A 483 22.55 -21.18 8.64
N ILE A 484 21.80 -20.22 8.11
CA ILE A 484 21.65 -20.03 6.66
C ILE A 484 22.99 -19.68 6.01
N CYS A 485 23.75 -18.73 6.59
CA CYS A 485 25.06 -18.36 6.06
C CYS A 485 26.03 -19.55 6.04
N LYS A 486 26.05 -20.39 7.08
CA LYS A 486 26.86 -21.62 7.08
C LYS A 486 26.44 -22.59 5.98
N ASN A 487 25.14 -22.79 5.80
CA ASN A 487 24.61 -23.70 4.79
C ASN A 487 24.97 -23.24 3.37
N LEU A 488 24.82 -21.94 3.09
CA LEU A 488 25.18 -21.35 1.80
C LEU A 488 26.69 -21.43 1.49
N ASN A 489 27.56 -21.36 2.50
CA ASN A 489 29.01 -21.48 2.31
C ASN A 489 29.48 -22.92 2.07
N ASN A 490 28.65 -23.92 2.37
CA ASN A 490 28.99 -25.34 2.19
C ASN A 490 28.52 -25.91 0.84
N MET A 491 27.78 -25.12 0.05
CA MET A 491 27.36 -25.42 -1.31
C MET A 491 28.35 -24.81 -2.31
#